data_AF-A0A0F9VDT9-F1
#
_entry.id   AF-A0A0F9VDT9-F1
#
_cell.length_a   1.000
_cell.length_b   1.000
_cell.length_c   1.000
_cell.angle_alpha   90.00
_cell.angle_beta   90.00
_cell.angle_gamma   90.00
#
_symmetry.space_group_name_H-M   'P 1'
#
loop_
_entity.id
_entity.type
_entity.pdbx_description
1 polymer ?
#
loop_
_entity_poly.entity_id
_entity_poly.type
_entity_poly.pdbx_seq_one_letter_code
_entity_poly.pdbx_strand_id
1 'polypeptide(L)'
;MITIDQVIATCPHQIMSCHQSKAQEIDKALQAGIPYTALGGKRMRCSKNLLRFKLGLSLRLIYRITERGHIPSVVITRQRLERELKRRRA
;
A
#
# COMPACT_ATOMS: atom_id res chain seq x y z
N MET A 1 -0.18 -16.43 3.31
CA MET A 1 -0.70 -15.05 3.42
C MET A 1 0.48 -14.11 3.48
N ILE A 2 0.48 -13.04 2.68
CA ILE A 2 1.52 -12.00 2.77
C ILE A 2 1.11 -11.07 3.92
N THR A 3 1.99 -10.88 4.90
CA THR A 3 1.74 -9.96 6.03
C THR A 3 2.28 -8.57 5.73
N ILE A 4 1.74 -7.55 6.42
CA ILE A 4 2.25 -6.19 6.27
C ILE A 4 3.73 -6.08 6.68
N ASP A 5 4.17 -6.86 7.66
CA ASP A 5 5.57 -6.87 8.12
C ASP A 5 6.51 -7.43 7.05
N GLN A 6 6.10 -8.48 6.33
CA GLN A 6 6.87 -8.99 5.19
C GLN A 6 6.98 -7.94 4.08
N VAL A 7 5.90 -7.19 3.82
CA VAL A 7 5.89 -6.12 2.81
C VAL A 7 6.81 -4.95 3.22
N ILE A 8 6.84 -4.60 4.50
CA ILE A 8 7.74 -3.59 5.05
C ILE A 8 9.20 -4.06 4.94
N ALA A 9 9.48 -5.31 5.34
CA ALA A 9 10.82 -5.89 5.30
C ALA A 9 11.38 -6.04 3.87
N THR A 10 10.52 -6.29 2.89
CA THR A 10 10.90 -6.41 1.47
C THR A 10 11.16 -5.05 0.81
N CYS A 11 10.85 -3.93 1.49
CA CYS A 11 11.16 -2.62 0.95
C CYS A 11 12.67 -2.39 0.96
N PRO A 12 13.31 -2.14 -0.19
CA PRO A 12 14.77 -1.97 -0.25
C PRO A 12 15.26 -0.65 0.37
N HIS A 13 14.35 0.20 0.82
CA HIS A 13 14.67 1.48 1.47
C HIS A 13 14.32 1.37 2.95
N GLN A 14 15.17 1.89 3.82
CA GLN A 14 14.91 1.95 5.26
C GLN A 14 13.62 2.75 5.52
N ILE A 15 12.57 2.06 5.94
CA ILE A 15 11.30 2.70 6.31
C ILE A 15 11.44 3.15 7.76
N MET A 16 11.28 4.45 8.03
CA MET A 16 11.26 4.97 9.40
C MET A 16 10.17 4.29 10.24
N SER A 17 10.42 4.09 11.53
CA SER A 17 9.49 3.43 12.47
C SER A 17 8.08 4.03 12.42
N CYS A 18 7.95 5.36 12.35
CA CYS A 18 6.65 6.04 12.25
C CYS A 18 5.83 5.62 11.01
N HIS A 19 6.50 5.33 9.89
CA HIS A 19 5.82 4.85 8.67
C HIS A 19 5.48 3.36 8.75
N GLN A 20 6.26 2.57 9.48
CA GLN A 20 5.96 1.16 9.76
C GLN A 20 4.72 1.05 10.65
N SER A 21 4.68 1.79 11.76
CA SER A 21 3.53 1.82 12.67
C SER A 21 2.25 2.23 11.93
N LYS A 22 2.33 3.26 11.07
CA LYS A 22 1.17 3.66 10.26
C LYS A 22 0.71 2.58 9.27
N ALA A 23 1.64 1.84 8.68
CA ALA A 23 1.30 0.73 7.80
C ALA A 23 0.60 -0.40 8.56
N GLN A 24 1.07 -0.71 9.77
CA GLN A 24 0.45 -1.69 10.67
C GLN A 24 -0.92 -1.24 11.16
N GLU A 25 -1.11 0.05 11.48
CA GLU A 25 -2.42 0.61 11.84
C GLU A 25 -3.43 0.47 10.70
N ILE A 26 -3.02 0.77 9.46
CA ILE A 26 -3.88 0.60 8.28
C ILE A 26 -4.23 -0.87 8.09
N ASP A 27 -3.28 -1.78 8.26
CA ASP A 27 -3.53 -3.23 8.14
C ASP A 27 -4.55 -3.68 9.19
N LYS A 28 -4.33 -3.37 10.48
CA LYS A 28 -5.27 -3.68 11.56
C LYS A 28 -6.66 -3.13 11.30
N ALA A 29 -6.76 -1.89 10.83
CA ALA A 29 -8.04 -1.27 10.53
C ALA A 29 -8.76 -1.94 9.35
N LEU A 30 -8.03 -2.34 8.31
CA LEU A 30 -8.60 -3.10 7.19
C LEU A 30 -9.07 -4.49 7.63
N GLN A 31 -8.31 -5.17 8.49
CA GLN A 31 -8.70 -6.46 9.07
C GLN A 31 -9.95 -6.32 9.97
N ALA A 32 -10.09 -5.20 10.66
CA ALA A 32 -11.30 -4.87 11.44
C ALA A 32 -12.52 -4.50 10.57
N GLY A 33 -12.39 -4.53 9.24
CA GLY A 33 -13.48 -4.24 8.31
C GLY A 33 -13.70 -2.75 8.04
N ILE A 34 -12.81 -1.87 8.50
CA ILE A 34 -12.92 -0.44 8.24
C ILE A 34 -12.71 -0.21 6.73
N PRO A 35 -13.63 0.51 6.05
CA PRO A 35 -13.51 0.76 4.63
C PRO A 35 -12.25 1.57 4.32
N TYR A 36 -11.54 1.19 3.27
CA TYR A 36 -10.29 1.86 2.87
C TYR A 36 -10.45 3.37 2.61
N THR A 37 -11.66 3.84 2.27
CA THR A 37 -11.96 5.26 2.07
C THR A 37 -11.85 6.06 3.37
N ALA A 38 -12.26 5.49 4.50
CA ALA A 38 -12.12 6.11 5.83
C ALA A 38 -10.65 6.18 6.28
N LEU A 39 -9.82 5.24 5.83
CA LEU A 39 -8.39 5.19 6.11
C LEU A 39 -7.55 6.08 5.16
N GLY A 40 -8.20 6.91 4.34
CA GLY A 40 -7.54 7.77 3.36
C GLY A 40 -6.96 7.02 2.15
N GLY A 41 -7.34 5.76 1.97
CA GLY A 41 -7.01 4.93 0.82
C GLY A 41 -7.73 5.39 -0.44
N LYS A 42 -7.02 5.37 -1.57
CA LYS A 42 -7.58 5.67 -2.88
C LYS A 42 -7.32 4.54 -3.87
N ARG A 43 -8.32 4.19 -4.67
CA ARG A 43 -8.15 3.28 -5.82
C ARG A 43 -7.21 3.89 -6.86
N MET A 44 -6.37 3.06 -7.44
CA MET A 44 -5.49 3.47 -8.52
C MET A 44 -6.28 3.56 -9.84
N ARG A 45 -6.13 4.68 -10.58
CA ARG A 45 -6.83 4.86 -11.86
C ARG A 45 -6.42 3.83 -12.92
N CYS A 46 -5.17 3.40 -12.89
CA CYS A 46 -4.59 2.44 -13.83
C CYS A 46 -4.93 0.97 -13.52
N SER A 47 -5.46 0.67 -12.33
CA SER A 47 -5.85 -0.70 -11.98
C SER A 47 -6.94 -0.67 -10.91
N LYS A 48 -8.14 -1.12 -11.29
CA LYS A 48 -9.32 -1.16 -10.41
C LYS A 48 -9.11 -2.05 -9.18
N ASN A 49 -8.17 -3.00 -9.26
CA ASN A 49 -7.88 -3.97 -8.21
C ASN A 49 -6.73 -3.52 -7.29
N LEU A 50 -6.24 -2.28 -7.41
CA LEU A 50 -5.16 -1.77 -6.56
C LEU A 50 -5.60 -0.53 -5.78
N LEU A 51 -5.28 -0.53 -4.49
CA LEU A 51 -5.47 0.56 -3.55
C LEU A 51 -4.12 1.15 -3.17
N ARG A 52 -4.13 2.46 -2.89
CA ARG A 52 -2.96 3.22 -2.48
C ARG A 52 -3.26 3.99 -1.21
N PHE A 53 -2.39 3.86 -0.23
CA PHE A 53 -2.39 4.63 1.02
C PHE A 53 -1.14 5.51 1.14
N LYS A 54 -1.28 6.65 1.83
CA LYS A 54 -0.17 7.58 2.09
C LYS A 54 0.46 7.26 3.45
N LEU A 55 1.67 6.70 3.42
CA LEU A 55 2.46 6.48 4.65
C LEU A 55 3.25 7.74 5.05
N GLY A 56 3.80 8.46 4.06
CA GLY A 56 4.58 9.68 4.27
C GLY A 56 4.56 10.61 3.05
N LEU A 57 5.47 11.59 3.01
CA LEU A 57 5.59 12.51 1.87
C LEU A 57 5.86 11.75 0.56
N SER A 58 6.87 10.88 0.58
CA SER A 58 7.34 10.12 -0.58
C SER A 58 6.89 8.66 -0.62
N LEU A 59 6.45 8.07 0.50
CA LEU A 59 6.10 6.65 0.58
C LEU A 59 4.61 6.38 0.36
N ARG A 60 4.33 5.29 -0.35
CA ARG A 60 2.99 4.79 -0.66
C ARG A 60 2.93 3.30 -0.36
N LEU A 61 1.87 2.90 0.34
CA LEU A 61 1.54 1.51 0.59
C LEU A 61 0.48 1.08 -0.41
N ILE A 62 0.72 -0.04 -1.10
CA ILE A 62 -0.16 -0.58 -2.11
C ILE A 62 -0.81 -1.86 -1.58
N TYR A 63 -2.13 -1.92 -1.72
CA TYR A 63 -2.94 -3.11 -1.45
C TYR A 63 -3.56 -3.61 -2.74
N ARG A 64 -3.79 -4.91 -2.81
CA ARG A 64 -4.60 -5.55 -3.84
C ARG A 64 -5.99 -5.83 -3.28
N ILE A 65 -7.01 -5.44 -4.03
CA ILE A 65 -8.39 -5.84 -3.79
C ILE A 65 -8.56 -7.24 -4.38
N THR A 66 -9.08 -8.15 -3.57
CA THR A 66 -9.42 -9.51 -3.94
C THR A 66 -10.84 -9.81 -3.46
N GLU A 67 -11.43 -10.90 -3.92
CA GLU A 67 -12.78 -11.33 -3.50
C GLU A 67 -12.89 -11.56 -1.98
N ARG A 68 -11.78 -11.93 -1.35
CA ARG A 68 -11.70 -12.20 0.10
C ARG A 68 -11.28 -10.97 0.93
N GLY A 69 -11.18 -9.80 0.31
CA GLY A 69 -10.79 -8.56 0.96
C GLY A 69 -9.49 -7.97 0.42
N HIS A 70 -8.70 -7.36 1.31
CA HIS A 70 -7.54 -6.55 0.94
C HIS A 70 -6.24 -7.25 1.34
N ILE A 71 -5.32 -7.42 0.38
CA ILE A 71 -4.03 -8.06 0.63
C ILE A 71 -2.92 -7.01 0.47
N PRO A 72 -2.02 -6.85 1.46
CA PRO A 72 -0.88 -5.94 1.33
C PRO A 72 0.03 -6.44 0.21
N SER A 73 0.47 -5.53 -0.67
CA SER A 73 1.27 -5.90 -1.84
C SER A 73 2.69 -5.36 -1.76
N VAL A 74 2.87 -4.04 -1.63
CA VAL A 74 4.21 -3.43 -1.67
C VAL A 74 4.22 -2.05 -1.03
N VAL A 75 5.32 -1.68 -0.37
CA VAL A 75 5.65 -0.28 -0.05
C VAL A 75 6.65 0.24 -1.07
N ILE A 76 6.32 1.36 -1.71
CA ILE A 76 7.16 1.98 -2.73
C ILE A 76 7.17 3.49 -2.61
N THR A 77 8.23 4.10 -3.12
CA THR A 77 8.29 5.56 -3.27
C THR A 77 7.39 6.02 -4.41
N ARG A 78 6.94 7.27 -4.36
CA ARG A 78 6.16 7.93 -5.41
C ARG A 78 6.86 7.83 -6.77
N GLN A 79 8.16 8.09 -6.82
CA GLN A 79 8.94 8.05 -8.07
C GLN A 79 9.00 6.65 -8.67
N ARG A 80 9.16 5.61 -7.83
CA ARG A 80 9.16 4.21 -8.29
C ARG A 80 7.78 3.81 -8.79
N LEU A 81 6.72 4.21 -8.09
CA LEU A 81 5.34 3.99 -8.54
C LEU A 81 5.10 4.66 -9.90
N GLU A 82 5.45 5.92 -10.07
CA GLU A 82 5.27 6.63 -11.35
C GLU A 82 6.06 5.98 -12.49
N ARG A 83 7.31 5.55 -12.25
CA ARG A 83 8.09 4.78 -13.22
C ARG A 83 7.43 3.45 -13.59
N GLU A 84 6.98 2.69 -12.60
CA GLU A 84 6.30 1.41 -12.80
C GLU A 84 4.99 1.58 -13.59
N LEU A 85 4.23 2.63 -13.30
CA LEU A 85 3.00 2.95 -14.03
C LEU A 85 3.27 3.39 -15.47
N LYS A 86 4.35 4.13 -15.73
CA LYS A 86 4.77 4.48 -17.09
C LYS A 86 5.18 3.23 -17.89
N ARG A 87 5.95 2.32 -17.28
CA ARG A 87 6.35 1.06 -17.93
C ARG A 87 5.17 0.19 -18.35
N ARG A 88 4.11 0.13 -17.55
CA ARG A 88 2.91 -0.68 -17.86
C ARG A 88 1.97 -0.06 -18.88
N ARG A 89 2.21 1.19 -19.28
CA ARG A 89 1.42 1.93 -20.29
C ARG A 89 2.09 1.97 -21.66
N ALA A 90 3.37 1.63 -21.76
CA ALA A 90 4.10 1.46 -23.01
C ALA A 90 3.87 0.03 -23.51
#